data_AF-A0A532TQ62-F1
#
_entry.id   AF-A0A532TQ62-F1
#
_cell.length_a   1.000
_cell.length_b   1.000
_cell.length_c   1.000
_cell.angle_alpha   90.00
_cell.angle_beta   90.00
_cell.angle_gamma   90.00
#
_symmetry.space_group_name_H-M   'P 1'
#
loop_
_entity.id
_entity.type
_entity.pdbx_description
1 polymer ?
#
loop_
_entity_poly.entity_id
_entity_poly.type
_entity_poly.pdbx_seq_one_letter_code
_entity_poly.pdbx_strand_id
1 'polypeptide(L)'
;MIPGKPYDPGTRTSRRPTPERFVHLKKWVAPVDQSIALTSIEEITNINQQIEQVSKFYISSIISRVIAQLTAAYGDGFISLQATADGALRTQNERERKTVTSAIIDFATSGDHTIVSGVAGQKIKITSLVFTVAGETNITLMDGAVAFTGPMDFGGENEPRGMVDTQGFLPYELSEEQPFVINSSAAVQISGYVTGYIE
;
A
#
# COMPACT_ATOMS: atom_id res chain seq x y z
N MET A 1 -28.75 -10.15 -20.22
CA MET A 1 -28.22 -9.75 -21.55
C MET A 1 -29.42 -9.26 -22.35
N ILE A 2 -29.50 -7.97 -22.70
CA ILE A 2 -30.63 -7.46 -23.51
C ILE A 2 -30.28 -7.68 -24.99
N PRO A 3 -31.06 -8.46 -25.76
CA PRO A 3 -30.78 -8.72 -27.17
C PRO A 3 -30.93 -7.45 -28.03
N GLY A 4 -30.04 -7.25 -29.02
CA GLY A 4 -30.39 -6.45 -30.20
C GLY A 4 -29.62 -5.16 -30.54
N LYS A 5 -28.45 -4.84 -29.96
CA LYS A 5 -27.62 -3.72 -30.49
C LYS A 5 -26.14 -4.09 -30.68
N PRO A 6 -25.67 -4.30 -31.93
CA PRO A 6 -24.29 -4.65 -32.23
C PRO A 6 -23.34 -3.45 -32.12
N TYR A 7 -22.07 -3.76 -31.85
CA TYR A 7 -20.95 -2.81 -31.84
C TYR A 7 -20.75 -2.21 -33.25
N ASP A 8 -20.53 -0.91 -33.34
CA ASP A 8 -20.28 -0.20 -34.60
C ASP A 8 -18.76 0.00 -34.79
N PRO A 9 -18.10 -0.81 -35.65
CA PRO A 9 -16.66 -0.75 -35.83
C PRO A 9 -16.19 0.53 -36.55
N GLY A 10 -17.07 1.24 -37.27
CA GLY A 10 -16.71 2.45 -38.00
C GLY A 10 -16.43 3.65 -37.10
N THR A 11 -17.07 3.70 -35.93
CA THR A 11 -16.85 4.77 -34.94
C THR A 11 -16.07 4.30 -33.72
N ARG A 12 -15.79 2.99 -33.61
CA ARG A 12 -15.24 2.34 -32.41
C ARG A 12 -16.03 2.61 -31.13
N THR A 13 -17.27 3.10 -31.23
CA THR A 13 -18.11 3.44 -30.08
C THR A 13 -19.24 2.42 -29.91
N SER A 14 -19.47 2.00 -28.67
CA SER A 14 -20.69 1.27 -28.31
C SER A 14 -21.81 2.28 -28.13
N ARG A 15 -22.85 2.26 -28.98
CA ARG A 15 -24.06 3.10 -28.83
C ARG A 15 -24.95 2.70 -27.65
N ARG A 16 -24.36 2.20 -26.57
CA ARG A 16 -25.06 1.98 -25.30
C ARG A 16 -25.16 3.33 -24.61
N PRO A 17 -26.36 3.83 -24.29
CA PRO A 17 -26.49 4.98 -23.42
C PRO A 17 -25.78 4.67 -22.10
N THR A 18 -24.86 5.53 -21.68
CA THR A 18 -24.27 5.45 -20.34
C THR A 18 -25.42 5.59 -19.35
N PRO A 19 -25.63 4.63 -18.43
CA PRO A 19 -26.74 4.72 -17.49
C PRO A 19 -26.56 5.99 -16.64
N GLU A 20 -27.59 6.83 -16.58
CA GLU A 20 -27.58 8.09 -15.82
C GLU A 20 -27.42 7.89 -14.31
N ARG A 21 -27.56 6.64 -13.83
CA ARG A 21 -27.38 6.25 -12.43
C ARG A 21 -27.04 4.78 -12.30
N PHE A 22 -26.01 4.45 -11.53
CA PHE A 22 -25.72 3.09 -11.09
C PHE A 22 -26.62 2.75 -9.91
N VAL A 23 -27.78 2.16 -10.17
CA VAL A 23 -28.65 1.64 -9.10
C VAL A 23 -28.18 0.22 -8.78
N HIS A 24 -27.56 0.04 -7.60
CA HIS A 24 -27.37 -1.30 -7.05
C HIS A 24 -28.74 -1.90 -6.75
N LEU A 25 -29.29 -2.66 -7.70
CA LEU A 25 -30.47 -3.47 -7.47
C LEU A 25 -30.07 -4.59 -6.48
N LYS A 26 -30.21 -4.32 -5.18
CA LYS A 26 -30.40 -5.40 -4.21
C LYS A 26 -31.57 -6.21 -4.74
N LYS A 27 -31.32 -7.47 -5.10
CA LYS A 27 -32.38 -8.43 -5.43
C LYS A 27 -33.33 -8.43 -4.23
N TRP A 28 -34.51 -7.84 -4.41
CA TRP A 28 -35.54 -7.75 -3.39
C TRP A 28 -36.01 -9.18 -3.09
N VAL A 29 -35.50 -9.78 -2.02
CA VAL A 29 -36.28 -10.77 -1.29
C VAL A 29 -37.40 -9.95 -0.65
N ALA A 30 -38.64 -10.16 -1.10
CA ALA A 30 -39.77 -9.47 -0.51
C ALA A 30 -39.77 -9.74 1.01
N PRO A 31 -39.88 -8.71 1.87
CA PRO A 31 -40.03 -8.94 3.29
C PRO A 31 -41.28 -9.79 3.50
N VAL A 32 -41.11 -10.94 4.14
CA VAL A 32 -42.24 -11.80 4.51
C VAL A 32 -42.81 -11.21 5.80
N ASP A 33 -43.88 -10.44 5.69
CA ASP A 33 -44.65 -10.02 6.86
C ASP A 33 -45.46 -11.23 7.37
N GLN A 34 -45.07 -11.74 8.54
CA GLN A 34 -45.82 -12.76 9.26
C GLN A 34 -46.41 -12.13 10.52
N SER A 35 -47.73 -11.94 10.52
CA SER A 35 -48.47 -11.56 11.73
C SER A 35 -48.91 -12.82 12.46
N ILE A 36 -48.32 -13.09 13.62
CA ILE A 36 -48.74 -14.17 14.51
C ILE A 36 -49.76 -13.58 15.50
N ALA A 37 -51.03 -13.91 15.34
CA ALA A 37 -52.05 -13.54 16.31
C ALA A 37 -52.03 -14.52 17.49
N LEU A 38 -51.71 -14.01 18.68
CA LEU A 38 -51.69 -14.80 19.91
C LEU A 38 -53.12 -14.95 20.41
N THR A 39 -53.64 -16.17 20.40
CA THR A 39 -55.06 -16.42 20.75
C THR A 39 -55.23 -17.25 22.02
N SER A 40 -54.14 -17.75 22.62
CA SER A 40 -54.21 -18.50 23.88
C SER A 40 -53.08 -18.19 24.88
N ILE A 41 -53.35 -18.44 26.16
CA ILE A 41 -52.41 -18.24 27.28
C ILE A 41 -51.22 -19.24 27.24
N GLU A 42 -51.40 -20.43 26.66
CA GLU A 42 -50.32 -21.40 26.45
C GLU A 42 -49.32 -20.94 25.37
N GLU A 43 -49.77 -20.20 24.36
CA GLU A 43 -48.86 -19.59 23.37
C GLU A 43 -47.95 -18.55 24.03
N ILE A 44 -48.42 -17.81 25.05
CA ILE A 44 -47.64 -16.78 25.76
C ILE A 44 -46.46 -17.38 26.54
N THR A 45 -46.60 -18.59 27.08
CA THR A 45 -45.48 -19.28 27.75
C THR A 45 -44.45 -19.81 26.74
N ASN A 46 -44.90 -20.14 25.52
CA ASN A 46 -44.03 -20.52 24.40
C ASN A 46 -43.30 -19.30 23.78
N ILE A 47 -43.91 -18.09 23.82
CA ILE A 47 -43.27 -16.85 23.37
C ILE A 47 -41.95 -16.59 24.09
N ASN A 48 -41.85 -16.79 25.40
CA ASN A 48 -40.59 -16.58 26.12
C ASN A 48 -39.48 -17.51 25.60
N GLN A 49 -39.83 -18.77 25.29
CA GLN A 49 -38.89 -19.73 24.70
C GLN A 49 -38.52 -19.35 23.26
N GLN A 50 -39.48 -18.87 22.47
CA GLN A 50 -39.25 -18.40 21.10
C GLN A 50 -38.42 -17.12 21.07
N ILE A 51 -38.67 -16.15 21.96
CA ILE A 51 -37.87 -14.94 22.14
C ILE A 51 -36.45 -15.30 22.56
N GLU A 52 -36.28 -16.26 23.47
CA GLU A 52 -34.96 -16.72 23.90
C GLU A 52 -34.19 -17.39 22.75
N GLN A 53 -34.87 -18.22 21.95
CA GLN A 53 -34.28 -18.83 20.76
C GLN A 53 -33.93 -17.79 19.68
N VAL A 54 -34.83 -16.85 19.38
CA VAL A 54 -34.57 -15.76 18.42
C VAL A 54 -33.44 -14.85 18.91
N SER A 55 -33.38 -14.55 20.21
CA SER A 55 -32.28 -13.79 20.81
C SER A 55 -30.95 -14.54 20.70
N LYS A 56 -30.94 -15.86 20.94
CA LYS A 56 -29.77 -16.71 20.73
C LYS A 56 -29.32 -16.73 19.26
N PHE A 57 -30.26 -16.78 18.31
CA PHE A 57 -29.93 -16.67 16.88
C PHE A 57 -29.41 -15.29 16.50
N TYR A 58 -29.99 -14.21 17.02
CA TYR A 58 -29.58 -12.83 16.73
C TYR A 58 -28.18 -12.55 17.29
N ILE A 59 -27.93 -12.92 18.56
CA ILE A 59 -26.62 -12.85 19.21
C ILE A 59 -25.59 -13.70 18.45
N SER A 60 -25.94 -14.93 18.08
CA SER A 60 -25.06 -15.80 17.29
C SER A 60 -24.72 -15.21 15.91
N SER A 61 -25.68 -14.56 15.24
CA SER A 61 -25.46 -13.90 13.95
C SER A 61 -24.59 -12.65 14.06
N ILE A 62 -24.73 -11.86 15.13
CA ILE A 62 -23.89 -10.70 15.42
C ILE A 62 -22.48 -11.14 15.75
N ILE A 63 -22.32 -12.13 16.63
CA ILE A 63 -21.02 -12.71 16.97
C ILE A 63 -20.36 -13.29 15.71
N SER A 64 -21.09 -14.04 14.89
CA SER A 64 -20.57 -14.59 13.64
C SER A 64 -20.17 -13.49 12.64
N ARG A 65 -20.93 -12.38 12.55
CA ARG A 65 -20.56 -11.22 11.72
C ARG A 65 -19.34 -10.49 12.26
N VAL A 66 -19.23 -10.31 13.57
CA VAL A 66 -18.08 -9.66 14.21
C VAL A 66 -16.84 -10.54 14.06
N ILE A 67 -16.97 -11.85 14.25
CA ILE A 67 -15.89 -12.82 13.99
C ILE A 67 -15.51 -12.81 12.50
N ALA A 68 -16.47 -12.80 11.57
CA ALA A 68 -16.18 -12.73 10.13
C ALA A 68 -15.54 -11.38 9.72
N GLN A 69 -15.94 -10.27 10.35
CA GLN A 69 -15.30 -8.97 10.19
C GLN A 69 -13.88 -8.95 10.76
N LEU A 70 -13.65 -9.64 11.89
CA LEU A 70 -12.34 -9.80 12.50
C LEU A 70 -11.44 -10.76 11.72
N THR A 71 -11.98 -11.84 11.16
CA THR A 71 -11.21 -12.91 10.49
C THR A 71 -11.15 -12.75 8.96
N ALA A 72 -11.82 -11.75 8.39
CA ALA A 72 -11.82 -11.43 6.97
C ALA A 72 -12.04 -12.62 6.02
N ALA A 73 -12.73 -13.68 6.46
CA ALA A 73 -13.05 -14.83 5.63
C ALA A 73 -14.32 -14.55 4.81
N TYR A 74 -14.20 -13.69 3.78
CA TYR A 74 -15.21 -13.59 2.74
C TYR A 74 -14.56 -13.35 1.39
N GLY A 75 -14.40 -14.43 0.61
CA GLY A 75 -14.25 -14.45 -0.85
C GLY A 75 -12.98 -13.87 -1.46
N ASP A 76 -12.62 -12.63 -1.12
CA ASP A 76 -11.57 -11.82 -1.78
C ASP A 76 -11.08 -10.66 -0.86
N GLY A 77 -10.85 -10.92 0.44
CA GLY A 77 -10.46 -9.89 1.42
C GLY A 77 -9.13 -10.18 2.13
N PHE A 78 -8.34 -9.14 2.37
CA PHE A 78 -7.04 -9.17 3.08
C PHE A 78 -7.13 -9.96 4.41
N ILE A 79 -6.26 -10.96 4.57
CA ILE A 79 -6.16 -11.78 5.78
C ILE A 79 -5.37 -10.99 6.84
N SER A 80 -6.04 -10.16 7.64
CA SER A 80 -5.34 -9.45 8.72
C SER A 80 -5.17 -10.29 9.99
N LEU A 81 -5.98 -11.34 10.19
CA LEU A 81 -6.07 -12.06 11.47
C LEU A 81 -6.47 -13.55 11.28
N GLN A 82 -5.54 -14.47 11.57
CA GLN A 82 -5.82 -15.92 11.65
C GLN A 82 -5.84 -16.37 13.12
N ALA A 83 -6.93 -16.99 13.57
CA ALA A 83 -6.96 -17.66 14.87
C ALA A 83 -6.33 -19.05 14.75
N THR A 84 -5.36 -19.36 15.61
CA THR A 84 -4.78 -20.71 15.72
C THR A 84 -5.67 -21.62 16.56
N ALA A 85 -5.53 -22.95 16.41
CA ALA A 85 -6.30 -23.94 17.18
C ALA A 85 -6.13 -23.80 18.71
N ASP A 86 -5.04 -23.15 19.13
CA ASP A 86 -4.72 -22.88 20.54
C ASP A 86 -5.26 -21.53 21.05
N GLY A 87 -6.07 -20.82 20.24
CA GLY A 87 -6.69 -19.55 20.63
C GLY A 87 -5.79 -18.31 20.51
N ALA A 88 -4.58 -18.44 19.96
CA ALA A 88 -3.73 -17.27 19.68
C ALA A 88 -4.13 -16.59 18.37
N LEU A 89 -4.22 -15.25 18.41
CA LEU A 89 -4.41 -14.38 17.25
C LEU A 89 -3.06 -14.19 16.53
N ARG A 90 -2.97 -14.64 15.27
CA ARG A 90 -1.85 -14.31 14.38
C ARG A 90 -2.24 -13.14 13.49
N THR A 91 -1.68 -11.95 13.77
CA THR A 91 -1.68 -10.84 12.81
C THR A 91 -0.59 -11.09 11.79
N GLN A 92 -0.94 -11.32 10.53
CA GLN A 92 0.02 -11.16 9.45
C GLN A 92 0.12 -9.66 9.15
N ASN A 93 1.13 -8.99 9.73
CA ASN A 93 1.58 -7.75 9.14
C ASN A 93 2.24 -8.14 7.82
N GLU A 94 1.54 -7.97 6.69
CA GLU A 94 2.06 -8.27 5.35
C GLU A 94 3.29 -7.43 4.97
N ARG A 95 3.76 -6.56 5.86
CA ARG A 95 5.02 -5.83 5.72
C ARG A 95 5.85 -6.09 6.96
N GLU A 96 6.98 -6.77 6.79
CA GLU A 96 8.06 -6.63 7.76
C GLU A 96 8.25 -5.14 8.03
N ARG A 97 8.13 -4.75 9.29
CA ARG A 97 8.35 -3.37 9.70
C ARG A 97 9.85 -3.11 9.59
N LYS A 98 10.31 -2.76 8.39
CA LYS A 98 11.67 -2.28 8.18
C LYS A 98 11.79 -0.91 8.84
N THR A 99 12.83 -0.73 9.65
CA THR A 99 13.12 0.57 10.25
C THR A 99 13.64 1.47 9.16
N VAL A 100 12.84 2.44 8.75
CA VAL A 100 13.27 3.46 7.79
C VAL A 100 14.23 4.41 8.49
N THR A 101 15.41 4.58 7.89
CA THR A 101 16.46 5.47 8.34
C THR A 101 16.69 6.56 7.30
N SER A 102 17.09 7.74 7.77
CA SER A 102 17.46 8.87 6.91
C SER A 102 18.92 9.24 7.13
N ALA A 103 19.63 9.58 6.07
CA ALA A 103 20.97 10.15 6.12
C ALA A 103 20.99 11.53 5.45
N ILE A 104 21.80 12.44 6.01
CA ILE A 104 21.95 13.81 5.50
C ILE A 104 22.95 13.77 4.33
N ILE A 105 22.65 14.54 3.29
CA ILE A 105 23.60 14.88 2.23
C ILE A 105 24.05 16.31 2.52
N ASP A 106 25.33 16.49 2.84
CA ASP A 106 25.91 17.81 3.10
C ASP A 106 27.42 17.77 2.85
N PHE A 107 27.84 18.17 1.65
CA PHE A 107 29.26 18.23 1.28
C PHE A 107 29.50 19.30 0.20
N ALA A 108 30.75 19.79 0.11
CA ALA A 108 31.12 20.90 -0.78
C ALA A 108 32.42 20.66 -1.56
N THR A 109 32.84 19.40 -1.69
CA THR A 109 34.09 19.00 -2.36
C THR A 109 33.81 18.05 -3.52
N SER A 110 34.69 18.01 -4.52
CA SER A 110 34.60 17.03 -5.61
C SER A 110 35.03 15.63 -5.17
N GLY A 111 34.73 14.64 -6.00
CA GLY A 111 35.04 13.23 -5.76
C GLY A 111 33.90 12.48 -5.08
N ASP A 112 34.25 11.33 -4.48
CA ASP A 112 33.31 10.37 -3.90
C ASP A 112 32.97 10.74 -2.45
N HIS A 113 31.67 10.79 -2.16
CA HIS A 113 31.14 11.04 -0.81
C HIS A 113 30.27 9.87 -0.36
N THR A 114 30.68 9.20 0.72
CA THR A 114 29.87 8.15 1.36
C THR A 114 28.74 8.80 2.14
N ILE A 115 27.50 8.58 1.70
CA ILE A 115 26.30 9.13 2.35
C ILE A 115 25.73 8.14 3.36
N VAL A 116 25.73 6.85 3.01
CA VAL A 116 25.35 5.75 3.91
C VAL A 116 26.48 4.73 3.89
N SER A 117 27.06 4.46 5.05
CA SER A 117 28.10 3.44 5.18
C SER A 117 27.53 2.03 4.98
N GLY A 118 28.26 1.19 4.26
CA GLY A 118 27.95 -0.23 4.14
C GLY A 118 28.04 -0.93 5.50
N VAL A 119 27.18 -1.92 5.72
CA VAL A 119 27.16 -2.76 6.92
C VAL A 119 27.42 -4.20 6.51
N ALA A 120 28.33 -4.88 7.21
CA ALA A 120 28.69 -6.26 6.91
C ALA A 120 27.46 -7.19 6.98
N GLY A 121 27.32 -8.07 5.99
CA GLY A 121 26.19 -8.99 5.86
C GLY A 121 24.83 -8.35 5.57
N GLN A 122 24.79 -7.06 5.17
CA GLN A 122 23.53 -6.33 4.96
C GLN A 122 23.55 -5.55 3.63
N LYS A 123 22.35 -5.30 3.08
CA LYS A 123 22.10 -4.51 1.88
C LYS A 123 21.37 -3.22 2.23
N ILE A 124 21.75 -2.15 1.57
CA ILE A 124 21.07 -0.86 1.68
C ILE A 124 19.99 -0.78 0.60
N LYS A 125 18.77 -0.37 0.98
CA LYS A 125 17.64 -0.14 0.07
C LYS A 125 17.19 1.31 0.12
N ILE A 126 17.40 2.05 -0.96
CA ILE A 126 17.09 3.49 -1.05
C ILE A 126 15.67 3.69 -1.59
N THR A 127 14.83 4.35 -0.81
CA THR A 127 13.42 4.62 -1.16
C THR A 127 13.19 6.03 -1.68
N SER A 128 13.94 7.01 -1.19
CA SER A 128 13.85 8.39 -1.68
C SER A 128 15.20 9.08 -1.60
N LEU A 129 15.48 9.91 -2.59
CA LEU A 129 16.66 10.74 -2.69
C LEU A 129 16.22 12.16 -3.03
N VAL A 130 16.62 13.13 -2.21
CA VAL A 130 16.37 14.55 -2.44
C VAL A 130 17.66 15.31 -2.25
N PHE A 131 18.09 16.07 -3.26
CA PHE A 131 19.22 16.98 -3.10
C PHE A 131 19.08 18.23 -3.96
N THR A 132 19.80 19.27 -3.58
CA THR A 132 20.02 20.49 -4.36
C THR A 132 21.53 20.73 -4.54
N VAL A 133 21.89 21.46 -5.59
CA VAL A 133 23.28 21.85 -5.89
C VAL A 133 23.41 23.37 -5.97
N ALA A 134 24.49 23.92 -5.43
CA ALA A 134 24.75 25.35 -5.42
C ALA A 134 25.46 25.88 -6.68
N GLY A 135 26.06 25.01 -7.49
CA GLY A 135 26.77 25.35 -8.72
C GLY A 135 26.86 24.18 -9.68
N GLU A 136 27.48 24.40 -10.84
CA GLU A 136 27.64 23.43 -11.92
C GLU A 136 28.46 22.21 -11.46
N THR A 137 27.88 21.01 -11.60
CA THR A 137 28.55 19.74 -11.31
C THR A 137 27.80 18.58 -11.95
N ASN A 138 28.54 17.54 -12.31
CA ASN A 138 27.98 16.26 -12.66
C ASN A 138 27.88 15.37 -11.43
N ILE A 139 26.68 14.82 -11.20
CA ILE A 139 26.39 13.90 -10.10
C ILE A 139 26.29 12.47 -10.64
N THR A 140 27.01 11.54 -10.01
CA THR A 140 26.89 10.10 -10.29
C THR A 140 26.54 9.36 -9.00
N LEU A 141 25.53 8.50 -9.05
CA LEU A 141 25.14 7.64 -7.93
C LEU A 141 25.84 6.29 -8.04
N MET A 142 26.39 5.83 -6.92
CA MET A 142 27.32 4.70 -6.88
C MET A 142 26.97 3.69 -5.78
N ASP A 143 27.16 2.43 -6.12
CA ASP A 143 27.12 1.24 -5.26
C ASP A 143 28.57 0.89 -4.91
N GLY A 144 29.06 1.42 -3.80
CA GLY A 144 30.48 1.42 -3.48
C GLY A 144 31.30 2.17 -4.54
N ALA A 145 32.17 1.45 -5.24
CA ALA A 145 33.00 1.98 -6.33
C ALA A 145 32.34 1.88 -7.73
N VAL A 146 31.17 1.23 -7.84
CA VAL A 146 30.51 0.97 -9.12
C VAL A 146 29.40 1.99 -9.33
N ALA A 147 29.50 2.80 -10.39
CA ALA A 147 28.42 3.70 -10.78
C ALA A 147 27.21 2.90 -11.31
N PHE A 148 26.02 3.15 -10.75
CA PHE A 148 24.77 2.59 -11.27
C PHE A 148 23.92 3.61 -12.04
N THR A 149 24.31 4.89 -12.01
CA THR A 149 23.87 5.91 -12.97
C THR A 149 25.03 6.38 -13.84
N GLY A 150 24.72 7.03 -14.97
CA GLY A 150 25.71 7.89 -15.64
C GLY A 150 25.89 9.23 -14.90
N PRO A 151 26.85 10.06 -15.33
CA PRO A 151 26.96 11.44 -14.87
C PRO A 151 25.71 12.23 -15.30
N MET A 152 25.08 12.88 -14.33
CA MET A 152 23.89 13.72 -14.52
C MET A 152 24.28 15.17 -14.28
N ASP A 153 24.01 16.02 -15.26
CA ASP A 153 24.41 17.43 -15.23
C ASP A 153 23.44 18.29 -14.41
N PHE A 154 23.98 19.15 -13.55
CA PHE A 154 23.21 20.01 -12.67
C PHE A 154 23.90 21.35 -12.44
N GLY A 155 23.10 22.39 -12.22
CA GLY A 155 23.57 23.66 -11.64
C GLY A 155 24.15 24.67 -12.62
N GLY A 156 24.28 24.33 -13.91
CA GLY A 156 24.63 25.25 -15.00
C GLY A 156 23.50 26.19 -15.42
N GLU A 157 23.75 26.94 -16.49
CA GLU A 157 22.79 27.91 -17.03
C GLU A 157 21.65 27.19 -17.77
N ASN A 158 20.43 27.28 -17.22
CA ASN A 158 19.22 26.56 -17.70
C ASN A 158 19.19 25.06 -17.39
N GLU A 159 19.93 24.62 -16.36
CA GLU A 159 19.91 23.24 -15.87
C GLU A 159 19.15 23.10 -14.56
N PRO A 160 18.70 21.87 -14.21
CA PRO A 160 18.13 21.59 -12.90
C PRO A 160 19.14 21.89 -11.78
N ARG A 161 18.65 22.41 -10.65
CA ARG A 161 19.47 22.70 -9.44
C ARG A 161 19.32 21.65 -8.35
N GLY A 162 18.87 20.45 -8.71
CA GLY A 162 18.59 19.37 -7.78
C GLY A 162 17.68 18.32 -8.37
N MET A 163 17.46 17.27 -7.59
CA MET A 163 16.63 16.12 -7.97
C MET A 163 15.79 15.68 -6.77
N VAL A 164 14.57 15.24 -7.09
CA VAL A 164 13.72 14.48 -6.17
C VAL A 164 13.40 13.17 -6.86
N ASP A 165 13.88 12.07 -6.30
CA ASP A 165 13.56 10.72 -6.74
C ASP A 165 12.87 9.94 -5.60
N THR A 166 11.79 9.25 -5.95
CA THR A 166 11.01 8.44 -5.03
C THR A 166 10.63 7.12 -5.70
N GLN A 167 11.21 6.05 -5.17
CA GLN A 167 11.07 4.71 -5.72
C GLN A 167 9.90 3.95 -5.07
N GLY A 168 9.37 4.46 -3.96
CA GLY A 168 8.22 3.89 -3.27
C GLY A 168 8.42 2.43 -2.88
N PHE A 169 7.82 1.52 -3.65
CA PHE A 169 7.83 0.07 -3.40
C PHE A 169 8.92 -0.70 -4.15
N LEU A 170 9.69 -0.06 -5.04
CA LEU A 170 10.80 -0.67 -5.79
C LEU A 170 12.12 0.07 -5.49
N PRO A 171 12.63 0.02 -4.24
CA PRO A 171 13.83 0.78 -3.87
C PRO A 171 15.04 0.37 -4.72
N TYR A 172 16.00 1.29 -4.87
CA TYR A 172 17.31 0.91 -5.37
C TYR A 172 17.98 0.01 -4.34
N GLU A 173 18.29 -1.21 -4.75
CA GLU A 173 19.01 -2.19 -3.92
C GLU A 173 20.50 -2.12 -4.26
N LEU A 174 21.30 -1.82 -3.26
CA LEU A 174 22.76 -1.87 -3.36
C LEU A 174 23.27 -3.28 -3.12
N SER A 175 24.47 -3.55 -3.62
CA SER A 175 25.17 -4.80 -3.35
C SER A 175 25.45 -4.94 -1.84
N GLU A 176 25.62 -6.18 -1.39
CA GLU A 176 25.88 -6.46 0.02
C GLU A 176 27.17 -5.77 0.49
N GLU A 177 27.13 -5.20 1.69
CA GLU A 177 28.23 -4.49 2.35
C GLU A 177 28.72 -3.22 1.64
N GLN A 178 28.10 -2.83 0.52
CA GLN A 178 28.52 -1.65 -0.22
C GLN A 178 27.89 -0.37 0.34
N PRO A 179 28.66 0.72 0.43
CA PRO A 179 28.11 2.02 0.81
C PRO A 179 27.32 2.66 -0.33
N PHE A 180 26.36 3.50 0.02
CA PHE A 180 25.78 4.44 -0.94
C PHE A 180 26.71 5.64 -1.09
N VAL A 181 27.21 5.85 -2.31
CA VAL A 181 28.17 6.91 -2.62
C VAL A 181 27.58 7.86 -3.67
N ILE A 182 27.83 9.16 -3.48
CA ILE A 182 27.54 10.19 -4.47
C ILE A 182 28.87 10.79 -4.92
N ASN A 183 29.17 10.71 -6.21
CA ASN A 183 30.30 11.40 -6.80
C ASN A 183 29.86 12.77 -7.34
N SER A 184 30.66 13.79 -7.08
CA SER A 184 30.52 15.14 -7.65
C SER A 184 31.76 15.51 -8.46
N SER A 185 31.58 15.95 -9.71
CA SER A 185 32.70 16.35 -10.55
C SER A 185 33.35 17.69 -10.15
N ALA A 186 32.63 18.52 -9.39
CA ALA A 186 33.10 19.84 -8.94
C ALA A 186 32.91 20.05 -7.43
N ALA A 187 33.72 20.95 -6.87
CA ALA A 187 33.64 21.36 -5.46
C ALA A 187 32.53 22.42 -5.26
N VAL A 188 31.28 21.95 -5.28
CA VAL A 188 30.08 22.77 -5.07
C VAL A 188 29.28 22.22 -3.89
N GLN A 189 28.58 23.10 -3.17
CA GLN A 189 27.72 22.67 -2.07
C GLN A 189 26.56 21.83 -2.61
N ILE A 190 26.39 20.63 -2.04
CA ILE A 190 25.29 19.72 -2.29
C ILE A 190 24.61 19.44 -0.95
N SER A 191 23.30 19.68 -0.88
CA SER A 191 22.53 19.57 0.36
C SER A 191 21.25 18.79 0.13
N GLY A 192 20.87 17.95 1.09
CA GLY A 192 19.68 17.10 0.93
C GLY A 192 19.58 15.98 1.95
N TYR A 193 18.84 14.95 1.59
CA TYR A 193 18.71 13.74 2.38
C TYR A 193 18.40 12.53 1.50
N VAL A 194 18.74 11.36 2.01
CA VAL A 194 18.33 10.06 1.47
C VAL A 194 17.57 9.30 2.54
N THR A 195 16.49 8.61 2.15
CA THR A 195 15.76 7.71 3.04
C THR A 195 15.75 6.30 2.48
N GLY A 196 15.85 5.33 3.38
CA GLY A 196 15.91 3.93 3.01
C GLY A 196 15.81 3.03 4.22
N TYR A 197 16.13 1.76 4.05
CA TYR A 197 16.23 0.79 5.13
C TYR A 197 17.35 -0.20 4.82
N ILE A 198 17.80 -0.90 5.85
CA ILE A 198 18.85 -1.90 5.75
C ILE A 198 18.21 -3.28 5.95
N GLU A 199 18.62 -4.25 5.14
CA GLU A 199 18.15 -5.64 5.16
C GLU A 199 19.29 -6.64 5.17
#